data_AF-A0AA97KRQ3-F1
#
_entry.id   AF-A0AA97KRQ3-F1
#
_cell.length_a   1.000
_cell.length_b   1.000
_cell.length_c   1.000
_cell.angle_alpha   90.00
_cell.angle_beta   90.00
_cell.angle_gamma   90.00
#
_symmetry.space_group_name_H-M   'P 1'
#
loop_
_entity.id
_entity.type
_entity.pdbx_description
1 polymer ?
#
loop_
_entity_poly.entity_id
_entity_poly.type
_entity_poly.pdbx_seq_one_letter_code
_entity_poly.pdbx_strand_id
1 'polypeptide(L)'
;MGHGKDKLSSGAVRACPLQGDRGATHRFPLIWIPLIVILQAEAATASSTDRRHKFVSFNTYFSFRLYKKVVSYQVRKNVFFYPVSISTTPVMLALGAKPETQSFVSRGLGFNLSELEEREIHRGFCQFIHRFNLPREKIMKTGNVLFLEESLKVLPKFLEAVEMPYQVETISTNFLNATAAIQQINDYVKNKTYGEINNAITSLSTYTVMILVNYIYFKGFESHTTPPLHIKFNKPFLLFIIDKSKGTILLMGKIVNPTKK
;
A
#
# COMPACT_ATOMS: atom_id res chain seq x y z
N MET A 1 -62.26 -13.10 10.48
CA MET A 1 -61.39 -12.81 9.31
C MET A 1 -60.71 -11.48 9.60
N GLY A 2 -59.49 -11.35 10.10
CA GLY A 2 -58.33 -12.23 9.98
C GLY A 2 -57.34 -11.65 8.97
N HIS A 3 -56.60 -10.60 9.34
CA HIS A 3 -55.16 -10.47 9.06
C HIS A 3 -54.60 -9.17 9.66
N GLY A 4 -53.79 -9.33 10.71
CA GLY A 4 -52.87 -8.30 11.18
C GLY A 4 -51.60 -8.26 10.33
N LYS A 5 -50.94 -7.10 10.35
CA LYS A 5 -49.48 -6.99 10.26
C LYS A 5 -49.01 -5.84 11.13
N ASP A 6 -48.52 -6.21 12.31
CA ASP A 6 -47.45 -5.50 13.02
C ASP A 6 -46.19 -5.44 12.16
N LYS A 7 -45.43 -4.33 12.27
CA LYS A 7 -43.99 -4.29 12.58
C LYS A 7 -43.48 -2.87 12.33
N LEU A 8 -43.20 -2.09 13.38
CA LEU A 8 -42.04 -2.11 14.29
C LEU A 8 -40.88 -1.23 13.82
N SER A 9 -40.60 -0.28 14.72
CA SER A 9 -39.53 0.68 14.88
C SER A 9 -38.13 0.33 14.36
N SER A 10 -37.46 1.40 13.91
CA SER A 10 -36.09 1.82 14.26
C SER A 10 -35.28 0.84 15.13
N GLY A 11 -34.18 0.34 14.58
CA GLY A 11 -33.18 -0.45 15.30
C GLY A 11 -31.79 -0.12 14.80
N ALA A 12 -31.08 0.72 15.56
CA ALA A 12 -29.64 0.92 15.46
C ALA A 12 -28.92 -0.43 15.68
N VAL A 13 -28.06 -0.85 14.77
CA VAL A 13 -27.27 -2.08 14.96
C VAL A 13 -26.02 -1.72 15.77
N ARG A 14 -26.11 -1.99 17.08
CA ARG A 14 -24.98 -2.10 18.00
C ARG A 14 -24.09 -3.28 17.60
N ALA A 15 -22.78 -3.08 17.71
CA ALA A 15 -21.79 -4.15 17.67
C ALA A 15 -22.01 -5.12 18.84
N CYS A 16 -21.99 -6.43 18.55
CA CYS A 16 -21.99 -7.48 19.58
C CYS A 16 -20.56 -8.02 19.74
N PRO A 17 -20.07 -8.22 20.98
CA PRO A 17 -18.71 -8.67 21.25
C PRO A 17 -18.61 -10.19 21.15
N LEU A 18 -17.62 -10.69 20.42
CA LEU A 18 -17.28 -12.12 20.45
C LEU A 18 -16.31 -12.37 21.60
N GLN A 19 -16.87 -12.93 22.68
CA GLN A 19 -16.16 -13.50 23.82
C GLN A 19 -15.59 -14.88 23.41
N GLY A 20 -14.37 -15.16 23.89
CA GLY A 20 -13.51 -16.21 23.33
C GLY A 20 -13.81 -17.64 23.77
N ASP A 21 -13.21 -18.56 23.02
CA ASP A 21 -12.99 -19.93 23.45
C ASP A 21 -11.51 -20.31 23.26
N ARG A 22 -10.98 -21.06 24.23
CA ARG A 22 -9.55 -21.34 24.44
C ARG A 22 -9.16 -22.64 23.74
N GLY A 23 -7.91 -22.68 23.24
CA GLY A 23 -7.14 -23.91 23.18
C GLY A 23 -6.78 -24.44 21.80
N ALA A 24 -5.74 -23.87 21.18
CA ALA A 24 -4.74 -24.61 20.41
C ALA A 24 -3.60 -23.65 20.03
N THR A 25 -2.45 -23.82 20.66
CA THR A 25 -1.22 -23.07 20.41
C THR A 25 -0.54 -23.53 19.13
N HIS A 26 -0.67 -22.76 18.05
CA HIS A 26 0.35 -22.68 17.00
C HIS A 26 0.49 -21.22 16.54
N ARG A 27 1.61 -20.61 16.90
CA ARG A 27 1.96 -19.22 16.58
C ARG A 27 2.41 -19.11 15.12
N PHE A 28 1.64 -18.38 14.30
CA PHE A 28 2.13 -17.70 13.11
C PHE A 28 1.40 -16.34 13.02
N PRO A 29 2.11 -15.19 13.04
CA PRO A 29 1.45 -13.89 12.95
C PRO A 29 0.96 -13.67 11.52
N LEU A 30 -0.37 -13.69 11.33
CA LEU A 30 -1.00 -13.34 10.06
C LEU A 30 -0.92 -11.83 9.86
N ILE A 31 -0.15 -11.42 8.85
CA ILE A 31 -0.13 -10.07 8.29
C ILE A 31 -1.51 -9.80 7.66
N TRP A 32 -2.21 -8.78 8.17
CA TRP A 32 -3.45 -8.26 7.60
C TRP A 32 -3.13 -7.11 6.65
N ILE A 33 -3.64 -7.15 5.42
CA ILE A 33 -3.70 -5.98 4.54
C ILE A 33 -5.12 -5.94 3.95
N PRO A 34 -6.01 -5.04 4.39
CA PRO A 34 -7.25 -4.78 3.70
C PRO A 34 -7.04 -3.58 2.76
N LEU A 35 -7.22 -3.76 1.45
CA LEU A 35 -7.52 -2.62 0.58
C LEU A 35 -8.26 -3.08 -0.67
N ILE A 36 -9.53 -2.66 -0.80
CA ILE A 36 -10.31 -2.77 -2.03
C ILE A 36 -11.07 -1.47 -2.22
N VAL A 37 -10.87 -0.80 -3.36
CA VAL A 37 -11.78 0.21 -3.91
C VAL A 37 -11.82 0.04 -5.43
N ILE A 38 -13.02 0.13 -6.02
CA ILE A 38 -13.29 0.02 -7.47
C ILE A 38 -13.40 1.42 -8.07
N LEU A 39 -12.87 1.66 -9.28
CA LEU A 39 -13.41 2.67 -10.22
C LEU A 39 -12.88 2.54 -11.66
N GLN A 40 -13.70 3.03 -12.60
CA GLN A 40 -13.59 2.93 -14.07
C GLN A 40 -12.69 3.98 -14.73
N ALA A 41 -12.39 3.73 -16.01
CA ALA A 41 -11.25 4.24 -16.78
C ALA A 41 -11.62 5.20 -17.93
N GLU A 42 -10.68 6.05 -18.35
CA GLU A 42 -10.60 6.56 -19.73
C GLU A 42 -9.18 7.03 -20.11
N ALA A 43 -8.85 7.02 -21.40
CA ALA A 43 -7.49 7.03 -21.94
C ALA A 43 -7.01 8.39 -22.46
N ALA A 44 -5.72 8.69 -22.27
CA ALA A 44 -4.94 9.56 -23.17
C ALA A 44 -3.42 9.38 -22.96
N THR A 45 -2.69 9.84 -23.97
CA THR A 45 -1.44 9.34 -24.57
C THR A 45 -0.12 9.92 -24.01
N ALA A 46 0.99 9.28 -24.38
CA ALA A 46 2.33 9.41 -23.80
C ALA A 46 3.33 10.26 -24.64
N SER A 47 4.29 10.94 -24.00
CA SER A 47 5.62 11.23 -24.59
C SER A 47 6.73 11.46 -23.52
N SER A 48 7.94 10.93 -23.81
CA SER A 48 9.19 10.71 -23.03
C SER A 48 9.56 9.22 -22.84
N THR A 49 10.07 8.60 -23.90
CA THR A 49 9.72 7.23 -24.30
C THR A 49 10.73 6.13 -23.95
N ASP A 50 11.89 6.42 -23.35
CA ASP A 50 12.88 5.35 -23.04
C ASP A 50 12.99 5.07 -21.54
N ARG A 51 13.43 6.05 -20.74
CA ARG A 51 13.64 5.88 -19.29
C ARG A 51 12.35 5.58 -18.50
N ARG A 52 11.24 6.23 -18.86
CA ARG A 52 9.92 5.89 -18.28
C ARG A 52 9.53 4.47 -18.63
N HIS A 53 9.83 4.04 -19.86
CA HIS A 53 9.54 2.66 -20.28
C HIS A 53 10.38 1.66 -19.48
N LYS A 54 11.63 1.98 -19.14
CA LYS A 54 12.46 1.13 -18.25
C LYS A 54 11.83 0.98 -16.86
N PHE A 55 11.48 2.07 -16.19
CA PHE A 55 10.83 2.00 -14.86
C PHE A 55 9.48 1.28 -14.90
N VAL A 56 8.62 1.62 -15.86
CA VAL A 56 7.30 1.00 -16.03
C VAL A 56 7.41 -0.49 -16.33
N SER A 57 8.31 -0.88 -17.23
CA SER A 57 8.55 -2.29 -17.59
C SER A 57 9.06 -3.08 -16.39
N PHE A 58 10.03 -2.52 -15.66
CA PHE A 58 10.54 -3.10 -14.43
C PHE A 58 9.42 -3.29 -13.39
N ASN A 59 8.66 -2.24 -13.10
CA ASN A 59 7.64 -2.31 -12.05
C ASN A 59 6.51 -3.26 -12.46
N THR A 60 6.18 -3.34 -13.75
CA THR A 60 5.25 -4.33 -14.29
C THR A 60 5.77 -5.75 -14.07
N TYR A 61 7.03 -6.02 -14.41
CA TYR A 61 7.66 -7.32 -14.18
C TYR A 61 7.67 -7.70 -12.70
N PHE A 62 8.08 -6.78 -11.82
CA PHE A 62 8.04 -6.96 -10.38
C PHE A 62 6.62 -7.26 -9.89
N SER A 63 5.62 -6.51 -10.35
CA SER A 63 4.20 -6.70 -9.99
C SER A 63 3.72 -8.11 -10.26
N PHE A 64 4.01 -8.65 -11.45
CA PHE A 64 3.61 -10.01 -11.82
C PHE A 64 4.38 -11.09 -11.04
N ARG A 65 5.68 -10.89 -10.77
CA ARG A 65 6.46 -11.81 -9.93
C ARG A 65 5.92 -11.85 -8.51
N LEU A 66 5.68 -10.69 -7.92
CA LEU A 66 5.08 -10.56 -6.59
C LEU A 66 3.70 -11.20 -6.55
N TYR A 67 2.85 -10.91 -7.54
CA TYR A 67 1.52 -11.50 -7.67
C TYR A 67 1.58 -13.03 -7.62
N LYS A 68 2.38 -13.64 -8.51
CA LYS A 68 2.54 -15.11 -8.59
C LYS A 68 2.95 -15.69 -7.23
N LYS A 69 3.85 -15.01 -6.52
CA LYS A 69 4.32 -15.45 -5.20
C LYS A 69 3.20 -15.33 -4.15
N VAL A 70 2.51 -14.20 -4.06
CA VAL A 70 1.44 -13.98 -3.07
C VAL A 70 0.28 -14.95 -3.29
N VAL A 71 -0.19 -15.14 -4.52
CA VAL A 71 -1.34 -16.03 -4.78
C VAL A 71 -1.00 -17.51 -4.57
N SER A 72 0.28 -17.89 -4.65
CA SER A 72 0.70 -19.25 -4.29
C SER A 72 0.49 -19.56 -2.80
N TYR A 73 0.56 -18.54 -1.93
CA TYR A 73 0.30 -18.67 -0.50
C TYR A 73 -1.16 -18.38 -0.12
N GLN A 74 -1.87 -17.55 -0.89
CA GLN A 74 -3.23 -17.07 -0.58
C GLN A 74 -4.28 -17.64 -1.54
N VAL A 75 -4.27 -18.94 -1.78
CA VAL A 75 -5.04 -19.62 -2.84
C VAL A 75 -6.54 -19.27 -2.85
N ARG A 76 -7.15 -19.19 -1.65
CA ARG A 76 -8.60 -19.01 -1.46
C ARG A 76 -9.00 -17.61 -0.98
N LYS A 77 -8.06 -16.68 -0.87
CA LYS A 77 -8.33 -15.32 -0.38
C LYS A 77 -8.30 -14.31 -1.51
N ASN A 78 -9.06 -13.25 -1.35
CA ASN A 78 -8.88 -12.07 -2.17
C ASN A 78 -7.49 -11.48 -1.88
N VAL A 79 -6.80 -11.02 -2.93
CA VAL A 79 -5.46 -10.45 -2.84
C VAL A 79 -5.47 -9.11 -3.55
N PHE A 80 -4.95 -8.08 -2.89
CA PHE A 80 -4.75 -6.76 -3.49
C PHE A 80 -3.48 -6.16 -2.92
N PHE A 81 -2.71 -5.50 -3.78
CA PHE A 81 -1.54 -4.76 -3.35
C PHE A 81 -1.21 -3.65 -4.34
N TYR A 82 -0.49 -2.65 -3.82
CA TYR A 82 0.08 -1.54 -4.56
C TYR A 82 1.55 -1.86 -4.88
N PRO A 83 1.87 -2.37 -6.09
CA PRO A 83 3.20 -2.93 -6.34
C PRO A 83 4.32 -1.88 -6.31
N VAL A 84 4.05 -0.66 -6.79
CA VAL A 84 5.05 0.41 -6.81
C VAL A 84 5.50 0.79 -5.40
N SER A 85 4.57 0.85 -4.44
CA SER A 85 4.90 1.08 -3.03
C SER A 85 5.85 0.00 -2.51
N ILE A 86 5.48 -1.27 -2.73
CA ILE A 86 6.24 -2.41 -2.22
C ILE A 86 7.64 -2.47 -2.82
N SER A 87 7.84 -2.05 -4.07
CA SER A 87 9.18 -1.95 -4.68
C SER A 87 9.95 -0.71 -4.25
N THR A 88 9.26 0.42 -4.01
CA THR A 88 9.88 1.69 -3.58
C THR A 88 10.54 1.56 -2.22
N THR A 89 9.83 0.99 -1.24
CA THR A 89 10.27 0.85 0.15
C THR A 89 11.68 0.26 0.30
N PRO A 90 11.98 -0.95 -0.22
CA PRO A 90 13.30 -1.55 -0.07
C PRO A 90 14.39 -0.77 -0.81
N VAL A 91 14.12 -0.22 -2.01
CA VAL A 91 15.09 0.62 -2.75
C VAL A 91 15.43 1.88 -1.96
N MET A 92 14.42 2.55 -1.42
CA MET A 92 14.60 3.73 -0.60
C MET A 92 15.42 3.43 0.66
N LEU A 93 15.07 2.36 1.39
CA LEU A 93 15.82 1.95 2.59
C LEU A 93 17.27 1.57 2.28
N ALA A 94 17.52 1.02 1.10
CA ALA A 94 18.87 0.62 0.70
C ALA A 94 19.84 1.81 0.61
N LEU A 95 19.36 3.06 0.47
CA LEU A 95 20.21 4.27 0.52
C LEU A 95 20.99 4.39 1.84
N GLY A 96 20.50 3.78 2.93
CA GLY A 96 21.20 3.72 4.22
C GLY A 96 22.16 2.53 4.35
N ALA A 97 22.19 1.63 3.37
CA ALA A 97 22.99 0.42 3.39
C ALA A 97 24.31 0.58 2.62
N LYS A 98 25.24 -0.36 2.80
CA LYS A 98 26.49 -0.43 2.04
C LYS A 98 26.21 -0.73 0.54
N PRO A 99 27.10 -0.35 -0.38
CA PRO A 99 26.90 -0.55 -1.83
C PRO A 99 26.53 -2.00 -2.21
N GLU A 100 27.11 -3.00 -1.55
CA GLU A 100 26.84 -4.41 -1.83
C GLU A 100 25.38 -4.78 -1.50
N THR A 101 24.85 -4.19 -0.42
CA THR A 101 23.45 -4.38 -0.01
C THR A 101 22.49 -3.65 -0.93
N GLN A 102 22.86 -2.44 -1.39
CA GLN A 102 22.10 -1.72 -2.42
C GLN A 102 21.95 -2.55 -3.68
N SER A 103 23.07 -3.04 -4.21
CA SER A 103 23.06 -3.89 -5.40
C SER A 103 22.36 -5.23 -5.20
N PHE A 104 22.36 -5.78 -3.98
CA PHE A 104 21.58 -6.96 -3.66
C PHE A 104 20.07 -6.68 -3.72
N VAL A 105 19.62 -5.58 -3.12
CA VAL A 105 18.21 -5.16 -3.13
C VAL A 105 17.74 -4.89 -4.56
N SER A 106 18.48 -4.07 -5.33
CA SER A 106 18.10 -3.72 -6.70
C SER A 106 18.00 -4.96 -7.60
N ARG A 107 18.96 -5.90 -7.51
CA ARG A 107 18.87 -7.19 -8.23
C ARG A 107 17.71 -8.05 -7.77
N GLY A 108 17.44 -8.12 -6.47
CA GLY A 108 16.34 -8.91 -5.90
C GLY A 108 14.96 -8.46 -6.42
N LEU A 109 14.82 -7.15 -6.62
CA LEU A 109 13.61 -6.57 -7.21
C LEU A 109 13.52 -6.78 -8.73
N GLY A 110 14.63 -7.10 -9.39
CA GLY A 110 14.69 -7.46 -10.81
C GLY A 110 15.38 -6.44 -11.71
N PHE A 111 16.14 -5.48 -11.16
CA PHE A 111 16.95 -4.57 -11.98
C PHE A 111 18.20 -5.26 -12.52
N ASN A 112 18.51 -5.02 -13.80
CA ASN A 112 19.79 -5.41 -14.39
C ASN A 112 20.81 -4.28 -14.22
N LEU A 113 21.72 -4.45 -13.26
CA LEU A 113 22.75 -3.45 -12.95
C LEU A 113 23.85 -3.34 -14.02
N SER A 114 23.87 -4.24 -15.01
CA SER A 114 24.72 -4.08 -16.20
C SER A 114 24.12 -3.13 -17.24
N GLU A 115 22.83 -2.84 -17.16
CA GLU A 115 22.10 -1.98 -18.11
C GLU A 115 21.64 -0.65 -17.50
N LEU A 116 21.58 -0.57 -16.17
CA LEU A 116 21.05 0.57 -15.44
C LEU A 116 21.82 0.81 -14.15
N GLU A 117 22.31 2.04 -13.96
CA GLU A 117 23.01 2.42 -12.75
C GLU A 117 22.05 2.59 -11.56
N GLU A 118 22.53 2.35 -10.33
CA GLU A 118 21.74 2.56 -9.10
C GLU A 118 21.18 3.99 -9.02
N ARG A 119 21.95 4.99 -9.43
CA ARG A 119 21.50 6.39 -9.46
C ARG A 119 20.29 6.59 -10.37
N GLU A 120 20.24 5.88 -11.50
CA GLU A 120 19.10 5.94 -12.42
C GLU A 120 17.87 5.20 -11.87
N ILE A 121 18.09 4.08 -11.16
CA ILE A 121 17.03 3.37 -10.43
C ILE A 121 16.37 4.30 -9.43
N HIS A 122 17.15 4.90 -8.52
CA HIS A 122 16.62 5.81 -7.51
C HIS A 122 15.91 7.01 -8.15
N ARG A 123 16.49 7.60 -9.19
CA ARG A 123 15.87 8.71 -9.93
C ARG A 123 14.50 8.33 -10.49
N GLY A 124 14.34 7.13 -11.01
CA GLY A 124 13.07 6.61 -11.52
C GLY A 124 11.98 6.60 -10.43
N PHE A 125 12.30 6.07 -9.25
CA PHE A 125 11.38 6.06 -8.11
C PHE A 125 11.04 7.48 -7.63
N CYS A 126 12.04 8.35 -7.44
CA CYS A 126 11.81 9.73 -7.00
C CYS A 126 10.91 10.50 -7.98
N GLN A 127 11.16 10.36 -9.28
CA GLN A 127 10.32 10.98 -10.31
C GLN A 127 8.89 10.44 -10.30
N PHE A 128 8.72 9.13 -10.07
CA PHE A 128 7.41 8.53 -9.95
C PHE A 128 6.64 9.12 -8.76
N ILE A 129 7.24 9.14 -7.56
CA ILE A 129 6.62 9.66 -6.33
C ILE A 129 6.25 11.13 -6.49
N HIS A 130 7.18 11.96 -6.97
CA HIS A 130 6.94 13.40 -7.14
C HIS A 130 5.80 13.67 -8.11
N ARG A 131 5.74 12.92 -9.22
CA ARG A 131 4.66 13.06 -10.20
C ARG A 131 3.32 12.57 -9.66
N PHE A 132 3.32 11.48 -8.90
CA PHE A 132 2.12 10.91 -8.30
C PHE A 132 1.49 11.84 -7.26
N ASN A 133 2.31 12.61 -6.54
CA ASN A 133 1.85 13.54 -5.51
C ASN A 133 1.65 14.98 -6.01
N LEU A 134 1.58 15.21 -7.33
CA LEU A 134 1.32 16.55 -7.87
C LEU A 134 -0.07 17.05 -7.44
N PRO A 135 -0.22 18.33 -7.03
CA PRO A 135 -1.49 18.88 -6.51
C PRO A 135 -2.70 18.76 -7.45
N ARG A 136 -2.46 18.59 -8.75
CA ARG A 136 -3.51 18.42 -9.76
C ARG A 136 -4.17 17.03 -9.68
N GLU A 137 -3.51 16.04 -9.09
CA GLU A 137 -4.02 14.67 -8.93
C GLU A 137 -4.77 14.54 -7.59
N LYS A 138 -5.96 15.14 -7.48
CA LYS A 138 -6.76 15.12 -6.22
C LYS A 138 -7.33 13.75 -5.82
N ILE A 139 -7.14 12.74 -6.67
CA ILE A 139 -7.83 11.44 -6.60
C ILE A 139 -6.98 10.43 -5.85
N MET A 140 -5.66 10.60 -5.82
CA MET A 140 -4.74 9.64 -5.21
C MET A 140 -3.63 10.35 -4.47
N LYS A 141 -3.26 9.84 -3.30
CA LYS A 141 -2.09 10.29 -2.55
C LYS A 141 -1.32 9.09 -2.04
N THR A 142 0.00 9.14 -2.11
CA THR A 142 0.86 8.18 -1.43
C THR A 142 1.82 8.92 -0.52
N GLY A 143 2.24 8.26 0.56
CA GLY A 143 3.27 8.80 1.43
C GLY A 143 4.12 7.70 2.02
N ASN A 144 5.32 8.11 2.39
CA ASN A 144 6.28 7.33 3.12
C ASN A 144 6.57 8.07 4.43
N VAL A 145 6.59 7.34 5.54
CA VAL A 145 6.96 7.89 6.84
C VAL A 145 7.91 6.95 7.57
N LEU A 146 8.97 7.52 8.14
CA LEU A 146 9.88 6.84 9.03
C LEU A 146 9.56 7.25 10.47
N PHE A 147 9.10 6.31 11.27
CA PHE A 147 9.07 6.43 12.72
C PHE A 147 10.42 5.97 13.25
N LEU A 148 11.13 6.84 13.95
CA LEU A 148 12.51 6.64 14.41
C LEU A 148 12.54 6.71 15.94
N GLU A 149 13.29 5.80 16.56
CA GLU A 149 13.51 5.84 18.00
C GLU A 149 14.15 7.17 18.40
N GLU A 150 13.68 7.79 19.48
CA GLU A 150 14.13 9.13 19.93
C GLU A 150 15.65 9.17 20.18
N SER A 151 16.22 8.07 20.66
CA SER A 151 17.65 7.94 20.93
C SER A 151 18.50 7.59 19.71
N LEU A 152 17.88 7.30 18.55
CA LEU A 152 18.59 6.88 17.34
C LEU A 152 19.27 8.06 16.65
N LYS A 153 20.60 8.01 16.58
CA LYS A 153 21.39 8.98 15.80
C LYS A 153 21.43 8.57 14.33
N VAL A 154 20.49 9.09 13.54
CA VAL A 154 20.46 8.87 12.10
C VAL A 154 21.50 9.77 11.40
N LEU A 155 22.23 9.20 10.44
CA LEU A 155 23.17 9.97 9.63
C LEU A 155 22.42 11.03 8.79
N PRO A 156 22.80 12.31 8.85
CA PRO A 156 22.15 13.38 8.07
C PRO A 156 22.08 13.06 6.57
N LYS A 157 23.15 12.49 6.02
CA LYS A 157 23.23 12.06 4.62
C LYS A 157 22.13 11.07 4.22
N PHE A 158 21.69 10.20 5.14
CA PHE A 158 20.58 9.28 4.85
C PHE A 158 19.26 10.04 4.79
N LEU A 159 18.99 10.92 5.76
CA LEU A 159 17.79 11.76 5.78
C LEU A 159 17.69 12.63 4.52
N GLU A 160 18.78 13.30 4.14
CA GLU A 160 18.87 14.08 2.91
C GLU A 160 18.54 13.26 1.65
N ALA A 161 18.93 11.98 1.63
CA ALA A 161 18.70 11.08 0.51
C ALA A 161 17.24 10.60 0.40
N VAL A 162 16.46 10.63 1.48
CA VAL A 162 15.09 10.09 1.51
C VAL A 162 14.00 11.15 1.68
N GLU A 163 14.22 12.21 2.47
CA GLU A 163 13.18 13.19 2.79
C GLU A 163 12.71 13.95 1.56
N MET A 164 13.59 14.66 0.87
CA MET A 164 13.24 15.40 -0.34
C MET A 164 13.05 14.51 -1.58
N PRO A 165 13.96 13.56 -1.90
CA PRO A 165 13.83 12.79 -3.13
C PRO A 165 12.67 11.78 -3.11
N TYR A 166 12.42 11.13 -1.96
CA TYR A 166 11.35 10.14 -1.79
C TYR A 166 10.11 10.69 -1.06
N GLN A 167 10.09 11.98 -0.72
CA GLN A 167 9.00 12.63 0.03
C GLN A 167 8.69 11.90 1.33
N VAL A 168 9.74 11.55 2.08
CA VAL A 168 9.62 10.83 3.36
C VAL A 168 9.45 11.82 4.50
N GLU A 169 8.40 11.62 5.28
CA GLU A 169 8.24 12.30 6.58
C GLU A 169 9.00 11.51 7.66
N THR A 170 9.63 12.20 8.61
CA THR A 170 10.32 11.59 9.75
C THR A 170 9.61 11.96 11.05
N ILE A 171 9.38 10.97 11.92
CA ILE A 171 8.65 11.15 13.18
C ILE A 171 9.44 10.48 14.30
N SER A 172 9.84 11.28 15.29
CA SER A 172 10.44 10.78 16.52
C SER A 172 9.39 10.02 17.34
N THR A 173 9.73 8.81 17.77
CA THR A 173 8.81 7.85 18.41
C THR A 173 9.52 7.11 19.52
N ASN A 174 8.95 7.09 20.72
CA ASN A 174 9.47 6.31 21.83
C ASN A 174 8.97 4.86 21.75
N PHE A 175 9.76 3.96 21.16
CA PHE A 175 9.41 2.54 21.04
C PHE A 175 9.56 1.77 22.36
N LEU A 176 10.21 2.33 23.38
CA LEU A 176 10.23 1.74 24.73
C LEU A 176 8.83 1.73 25.36
N ASN A 177 7.98 2.69 24.98
CA ASN A 177 6.55 2.67 25.30
C ASN A 177 5.74 2.12 24.12
N ALA A 178 5.71 0.79 23.99
CA ALA A 178 5.05 0.10 22.88
C ALA A 178 3.58 0.52 22.67
N THR A 179 2.82 0.72 23.76
CA THR A 179 1.41 1.13 23.67
C THR A 179 1.27 2.52 23.03
N ALA A 180 2.06 3.48 23.50
CA ALA A 180 2.05 4.84 22.95
C ALA A 180 2.55 4.88 21.50
N ALA A 181 3.60 4.12 21.17
CA ALA A 181 4.14 4.03 19.82
C ALA A 181 3.13 3.40 18.83
N ILE A 182 2.44 2.32 19.24
CA ILE A 182 1.38 1.70 18.43
C ILE A 182 0.27 2.71 18.16
N GLN A 183 -0.15 3.45 19.19
CA GLN A 183 -1.19 4.46 19.06
C GLN A 183 -0.76 5.58 18.11
N GLN A 184 0.45 6.14 18.29
CA GLN A 184 1.00 7.19 17.44
C GLN A 184 1.05 6.78 15.96
N ILE A 185 1.52 5.58 15.67
CA ILE A 185 1.60 5.05 14.29
C ILE A 185 0.20 4.88 13.70
N ASN A 186 -0.71 4.24 14.44
CA ASN A 186 -2.07 4.01 13.96
C ASN A 186 -2.84 5.31 13.76
N ASP A 187 -2.71 6.29 14.66
CA ASP A 187 -3.37 7.59 14.54
C ASP A 187 -2.83 8.38 13.33
N TYR A 188 -1.51 8.34 13.09
CA TYR A 188 -0.92 8.94 11.91
C TYR A 188 -1.46 8.32 10.62
N VAL A 189 -1.44 6.98 10.52
CA VAL A 189 -1.91 6.27 9.33
C VAL A 189 -3.40 6.50 9.11
N LYS A 190 -4.19 6.46 10.19
CA LYS A 190 -5.62 6.74 10.14
C LYS A 190 -5.91 8.14 9.60
N ASN A 191 -5.18 9.15 10.08
CA ASN A 191 -5.32 10.52 9.58
C ASN A 191 -4.95 10.63 8.09
N LYS A 192 -3.80 10.07 7.69
CA LYS A 192 -3.32 10.12 6.29
C LYS A 192 -4.20 9.33 5.31
N THR A 193 -4.98 8.38 5.82
CA THR A 193 -5.92 7.55 5.05
C THR A 193 -7.38 7.92 5.28
N TYR A 194 -7.65 9.07 5.90
CA TYR A 194 -9.01 9.59 6.14
C TYR A 194 -9.93 8.61 6.90
N GLY A 195 -9.36 7.78 7.78
CA GLY A 195 -10.10 6.82 8.60
C GLY A 195 -10.23 5.42 8.01
N GLU A 196 -9.77 5.19 6.77
CA GLU A 196 -9.89 3.89 6.11
C GLU A 196 -9.00 2.81 6.75
N ILE A 197 -7.79 3.18 7.18
CA ILE A 197 -6.87 2.28 7.88
C ILE A 197 -6.80 2.67 9.36
N ASN A 198 -7.53 1.94 10.20
CA ASN A 198 -7.62 2.22 11.64
C ASN A 198 -6.51 1.55 12.47
N ASN A 199 -6.09 0.36 12.08
CA ASN A 199 -5.08 -0.42 12.81
C ASN A 199 -4.03 -0.93 11.80
N ALA A 200 -3.04 -0.08 11.50
CA ALA A 200 -1.94 -0.43 10.62
C ALA A 200 -0.99 -1.45 11.27
N ILE A 201 -0.79 -1.33 12.58
CA ILE A 201 -0.01 -2.26 13.39
C ILE A 201 -0.76 -2.63 14.68
N THR A 202 -0.55 -3.85 15.15
CA THR A 202 -1.19 -4.38 16.36
C THR A 202 -0.18 -4.82 17.43
N SER A 203 1.10 -4.88 17.08
CA SER A 203 2.17 -5.28 17.98
C SER A 203 3.50 -4.66 17.54
N LEU A 204 4.41 -4.52 18.50
CA LEU A 204 5.77 -4.04 18.29
C LEU A 204 6.75 -4.97 19.01
N SER A 205 7.93 -5.14 18.40
CA SER A 205 9.07 -5.76 19.07
C SER A 205 9.68 -4.79 20.08
N THR A 206 10.16 -5.30 21.22
CA THR A 206 10.87 -4.50 22.24
C THR A 206 12.22 -3.96 21.74
N TYR A 207 12.70 -4.43 20.59
CA TYR A 207 13.97 -4.00 19.98
C TYR A 207 13.76 -3.12 18.73
N THR A 208 12.53 -2.66 18.49
CA THR A 208 12.25 -1.79 17.35
C THR A 208 12.95 -0.44 17.52
N VAL A 209 13.75 -0.04 16.53
CA VAL A 209 14.39 1.29 16.47
C VAL A 209 13.92 2.14 15.29
N MET A 210 13.25 1.52 14.33
CA MET A 210 12.75 2.17 13.13
C MET A 210 11.56 1.39 12.57
N ILE A 211 10.52 2.12 12.13
CA ILE A 211 9.41 1.59 11.34
C ILE A 211 9.22 2.47 10.12
N LEU A 212 9.19 1.85 8.95
CA LEU A 212 8.74 2.49 7.72
C LEU A 212 7.27 2.12 7.49
N VAL A 213 6.42 3.13 7.37
CA VAL A 213 5.07 2.96 6.86
C VAL A 213 4.98 3.61 5.49
N ASN A 214 4.57 2.82 4.50
CA ASN A 214 4.08 3.33 3.23
C ASN A 214 2.55 3.21 3.20
N TYR A 215 1.87 4.26 2.74
CA TYR A 215 0.44 4.24 2.56
C TYR A 215 0.05 4.78 1.18
N ILE A 216 -1.12 4.34 0.71
CA ILE A 216 -1.79 4.91 -0.44
C ILE A 216 -3.25 5.15 -0.08
N TYR A 217 -3.75 6.30 -0.48
CA TYR A 217 -5.14 6.67 -0.37
C TYR A 217 -5.69 6.98 -1.77
N PHE A 218 -6.88 6.46 -2.05
CA PHE A 218 -7.63 6.72 -3.28
C PHE A 218 -8.98 7.32 -2.90
N LYS A 219 -9.27 8.52 -3.39
CA LYS A 219 -10.59 9.12 -3.34
C LYS A 219 -11.33 8.76 -4.61
N GLY A 220 -12.38 7.95 -4.50
CA GLY A 220 -13.25 7.65 -5.63
C GLY A 220 -13.99 8.87 -6.17
N PHE A 221 -14.31 8.84 -7.47
CA PHE A 221 -15.25 9.77 -8.08
C PHE A 221 -16.67 9.27 -7.87
N GLU A 222 -17.55 10.14 -7.37
CA GLU A 222 -18.98 10.02 -7.65
C GLU A 222 -19.26 10.71 -8.98
N SER A 223 -19.63 9.95 -10.01
CA SER A 223 -20.17 10.50 -11.25
C SER A 223 -21.65 10.76 -11.03
N HIS A 224 -22.06 12.04 -10.98
CA HIS A 224 -23.47 12.42 -10.87
C HIS A 224 -24.23 12.39 -12.20
N THR A 225 -23.55 12.12 -13.32
CA THR A 225 -24.09 12.34 -14.67
C THR A 225 -24.41 11.06 -15.45
N THR A 226 -24.13 9.88 -14.90
CA THR A 226 -24.49 8.59 -15.51
C THR A 226 -25.11 7.65 -14.47
N PRO A 227 -26.19 6.92 -14.80
CA PRO A 227 -26.65 5.83 -13.95
C PRO A 227 -25.47 4.87 -13.69
N PRO A 228 -25.24 4.44 -12.44
CA PRO A 228 -24.13 3.56 -12.14
C PRO A 228 -24.23 2.30 -12.98
N LEU A 229 -23.17 2.00 -13.73
CA LEU A 229 -23.11 0.80 -14.53
C LEU A 229 -23.14 -0.42 -13.60
N HIS A 230 -24.25 -1.15 -13.62
CA HIS A 230 -24.40 -2.37 -12.81
C HIS A 230 -23.69 -3.55 -13.47
N ILE A 231 -22.40 -3.72 -13.15
CA ILE A 231 -21.64 -4.92 -13.53
C ILE A 231 -21.69 -5.94 -12.39
N LYS A 232 -22.20 -7.14 -12.66
CA LYS A 232 -22.21 -8.26 -11.71
C LYS A 232 -21.10 -9.26 -12.01
N PHE A 233 -20.16 -9.41 -11.09
CA PHE A 233 -19.15 -10.45 -11.15
C PHE A 233 -19.59 -11.65 -10.31
N ASN A 234 -19.72 -12.83 -10.93
CA ASN A 234 -20.15 -14.07 -10.27
C ASN A 234 -19.08 -15.18 -10.31
N LYS A 235 -17.88 -14.89 -10.81
CA LYS A 235 -16.75 -15.81 -10.93
C LYS A 235 -15.46 -15.10 -10.48
N PRO A 236 -14.40 -15.84 -10.08
CA PRO A 236 -13.11 -15.24 -9.78
C PRO A 236 -12.57 -14.41 -10.95
N PHE A 237 -11.94 -13.27 -10.65
CA PHE A 237 -11.35 -12.40 -11.66
C PHE A 237 -10.08 -11.70 -11.15
N LEU A 238 -9.27 -11.22 -12.10
CA LEU A 238 -8.13 -10.36 -11.82
C LEU A 238 -8.54 -8.89 -11.92
N LEU A 239 -8.06 -8.07 -11.00
CA LEU A 239 -8.24 -6.63 -11.01
C LEU A 239 -6.90 -5.94 -11.23
N PHE A 240 -6.90 -4.98 -12.16
CA PHE A 240 -5.79 -4.06 -12.39
C PHE A 240 -6.32 -2.63 -12.40
N ILE A 241 -5.70 -1.75 -11.62
CA ILE A 241 -5.85 -0.30 -11.78
C ILE A 241 -4.55 0.19 -12.40
N ILE A 242 -4.64 0.82 -13.56
CA ILE A 242 -3.50 1.30 -14.33
C ILE A 242 -3.62 2.80 -14.47
N ASP A 243 -2.55 3.51 -14.11
CA ASP A 243 -2.43 4.92 -14.47
C ASP A 243 -2.02 5.02 -15.94
N LYS A 244 -2.95 5.42 -16.81
CA LYS A 244 -2.67 5.52 -18.24
C LYS A 244 -1.65 6.63 -18.57
N SER A 245 -1.65 7.72 -17.82
CA SER A 245 -0.71 8.82 -18.03
C SER A 245 0.73 8.44 -17.65
N LYS A 246 0.88 7.54 -16.68
CA LYS A 246 2.17 7.04 -16.16
C LYS A 246 2.55 5.66 -16.69
N GLY A 247 1.63 4.95 -17.35
CA GLY A 247 1.82 3.60 -17.89
C GLY A 247 1.98 2.49 -16.84
N THR A 248 1.79 2.77 -15.55
CA THR A 248 2.12 1.83 -14.47
C THR A 248 0.89 1.17 -13.85
N ILE A 249 1.06 -0.04 -13.34
CA ILE A 249 0.08 -0.73 -12.52
C ILE A 249 0.09 -0.11 -11.11
N LEU A 250 -1.01 0.52 -10.73
CA LEU A 250 -1.24 1.10 -9.42
C LEU A 250 -1.83 0.10 -8.43
N LEU A 251 -2.73 -0.76 -8.89
CA LEU A 251 -3.30 -1.81 -8.06
C LEU A 251 -3.32 -3.10 -8.86
N MET A 252 -2.91 -4.19 -8.23
CA MET A 252 -3.03 -5.53 -8.80
C MET A 252 -3.66 -6.46 -7.78
N GLY A 253 -4.60 -7.29 -8.24
CA GLY A 253 -5.28 -8.20 -7.35
C GLY A 253 -6.06 -9.31 -8.01
N LYS A 254 -6.55 -10.22 -7.16
CA LYS A 254 -7.42 -11.34 -7.50
C LYS A 254 -8.60 -11.35 -6.53
N ILE A 255 -9.81 -11.41 -7.06
CA ILE A 255 -11.01 -11.71 -6.28
C ILE A 255 -11.36 -13.18 -6.50
N VAL A 256 -11.45 -13.94 -5.41
CA VAL A 256 -11.79 -15.38 -5.44
C VAL A 256 -13.29 -15.57 -5.27
N ASN A 257 -13.92 -14.83 -4.34
CA ASN A 257 -15.35 -14.99 -4.03
C ASN A 257 -16.06 -13.63 -4.10
N PRO A 258 -16.45 -13.16 -5.30
CA PRO A 258 -17.05 -11.84 -5.47
C PRO A 258 -18.45 -11.71 -4.85
N THR A 259 -19.08 -12.82 -4.46
CA THR A 259 -20.42 -12.85 -3.86
C THR A 259 -20.42 -12.91 -2.34
N LYS A 260 -19.24 -13.12 -1.71
CA LYS A 260 -19.11 -13.19 -0.26
C LYS A 260 -18.88 -11.76 0.27
N LYS A 261 -19.91 -11.21 0.94
CA LYS A 261 -19.86 -9.91 1.62
C LYS A 261 -18.98 -9.97 2.86
#